data_AF-A0AA40JHE5-F1
#
_entry.id   AF-A0AA40JHE5-F1
#
_cell.length_a   1.000
_cell.length_b   1.000
_cell.length_c   1.000
_cell.angle_alpha   90.00
_cell.angle_beta   90.00
_cell.angle_gamma   90.00
#
_symmetry.space_group_name_H-M   'P 1'
#
loop_
_entity.id
_entity.type
_entity.pdbx_description
1 polymer ?
#
loop_
_entity_poly.entity_id
_entity_poly.type
_entity_poly.pdbx_seq_one_letter_code
_entity_poly.pdbx_strand_id
1 'polypeptide(L)'
;MRHSPSLSASDLEEVVGQAIKNLARLRLRTSDPEFSGRHNTWMSETCALPSKSRIARLRRLGGLRRKADIEARFDAAAIDPHAVHEVAIVVPNYSKTQVESELAKIGAGDAQPSVLQMFWLLSGFMHACLEVGAKPLVFMHA
;
A
#
# COMPACT_ATOMS: atom_id res chain seq x y z
N MET A 1 11.49 -17.04 7.42
CA MET A 1 12.54 -17.17 6.38
C MET A 1 13.25 -15.84 6.28
N ARG A 2 14.59 -15.80 6.42
CA ARG A 2 15.37 -14.60 6.08
C ARG A 2 15.47 -14.57 4.56
N HIS A 3 14.80 -13.62 3.92
CA HIS A 3 15.04 -13.36 2.50
C HIS A 3 16.42 -12.72 2.38
N SER A 4 17.30 -13.34 1.59
CA SER A 4 18.51 -12.66 1.14
C SER A 4 18.07 -11.50 0.24
N PRO A 5 18.56 -10.26 0.46
CA PRO A 5 18.17 -9.13 -0.38
C PRO A 5 18.55 -9.43 -1.84
N SER A 6 17.56 -9.39 -2.73
CA SER A 6 17.74 -9.53 -4.17
C SER A 6 17.28 -8.23 -4.84
N LEU A 7 18.07 -7.73 -5.79
CA LEU A 7 17.71 -6.55 -6.59
C LEU A 7 16.79 -6.93 -7.76
N SER A 8 15.94 -7.95 -7.59
CA SER A 8 15.06 -8.41 -8.67
C SER A 8 13.98 -7.37 -8.93
N ALA A 9 13.98 -6.80 -10.14
CA ALA A 9 12.96 -5.84 -10.58
C ALA A 9 11.57 -6.46 -10.69
N SER A 10 11.47 -7.78 -10.95
CA SER A 10 10.20 -8.51 -11.10
C SER A 10 9.30 -8.41 -9.86
N ASP A 11 9.89 -8.57 -8.68
CA ASP A 11 9.12 -8.61 -7.42
C ASP A 11 8.61 -7.21 -7.08
N LEU A 12 9.43 -6.18 -7.37
CA LEU A 12 9.03 -4.79 -7.22
C LEU A 12 7.94 -4.42 -8.23
N GLU A 13 8.04 -4.87 -9.47
CA GLU A 13 7.04 -4.63 -10.52
C GLU A 13 5.67 -5.20 -10.11
N GLU A 14 5.62 -6.41 -9.56
CA GLU A 14 4.37 -6.99 -9.07
C GLU A 14 3.76 -6.13 -7.96
N VAL A 15 4.57 -5.75 -6.95
CA VAL A 15 4.12 -4.93 -5.83
C VAL A 15 3.60 -3.57 -6.31
N VAL A 16 4.34 -2.91 -7.20
CA VAL A 16 3.95 -1.61 -7.81
C VAL A 16 2.67 -1.76 -8.62
N GLY A 17 2.57 -2.81 -9.45
CA GLY A 17 1.38 -3.09 -10.25
C GLY A 17 0.13 -3.31 -9.39
N GLN A 18 0.26 -4.01 -8.26
CA GLN A 18 -0.84 -4.16 -7.31
C GLN A 18 -1.17 -2.85 -6.58
N ALA A 19 -0.17 -2.05 -6.23
CA ALA A 19 -0.40 -0.75 -5.61
C ALA A 19 -1.17 0.20 -6.54
N ILE A 20 -0.77 0.28 -7.81
CA ILE A 20 -1.45 1.11 -8.83
C ILE A 20 -2.90 0.67 -9.02
N LYS A 21 -3.17 -0.65 -9.10
CA LYS A 21 -4.55 -1.18 -9.16
C LYS A 21 -5.40 -0.77 -7.95
N ASN A 22 -4.78 -0.59 -6.79
CA ASN A 22 -5.48 -0.20 -5.57
C ASN A 22 -5.72 1.31 -5.47
N LEU A 23 -5.09 2.15 -6.28
CA LEU A 23 -5.35 3.60 -6.31
C LEU A 23 -6.80 3.92 -6.66
N ALA A 24 -7.38 3.17 -7.59
CA ALA A 24 -8.80 3.31 -7.96
C ALA A 24 -9.76 3.00 -6.79
N ARG A 25 -9.27 2.34 -5.73
CA ARG A 25 -10.05 1.90 -4.57
C ARG A 25 -9.93 2.82 -3.36
N LEU A 26 -9.21 3.94 -3.48
CA LEU A 26 -8.93 4.86 -2.37
C LEU A 26 -10.19 5.58 -1.84
N ARG A 27 -11.13 5.89 -2.73
CA ARG A 27 -12.37 6.62 -2.41
C ARG A 27 -13.61 5.76 -2.60
N LEU A 28 -13.48 4.45 -2.34
CA LEU A 28 -14.63 3.55 -2.36
C LEU A 28 -15.71 4.07 -1.42
N ARG A 29 -16.95 3.92 -1.86
CA ARG A 29 -18.15 4.21 -1.07
C ARG A 29 -18.97 2.95 -0.89
N THR A 30 -19.93 2.98 0.03
CA THR A 30 -20.83 1.85 0.29
C THR A 30 -21.70 1.49 -0.92
N SER A 31 -21.88 2.44 -1.85
CA SER A 31 -22.55 2.23 -3.14
C SER A 31 -21.76 1.31 -4.09
N ASP A 32 -20.47 1.10 -3.84
CA ASP A 32 -19.64 0.23 -4.66
C ASP A 32 -19.95 -1.26 -4.38
N PRO A 33 -20.14 -2.12 -5.40
CA PRO A 33 -20.39 -3.54 -5.21
C PRO A 33 -19.33 -4.26 -4.37
N GLU A 34 -18.06 -3.85 -4.45
CA GLU A 34 -16.94 -4.42 -3.69
C GLU A 34 -17.09 -4.20 -2.17
N PHE A 35 -17.83 -3.18 -1.74
CA PHE A 35 -17.96 -2.83 -0.32
C PHE A 35 -18.56 -3.98 0.49
N SER A 36 -19.58 -4.65 -0.04
CA SER A 36 -20.29 -5.74 0.65
C SER A 36 -19.35 -6.89 1.04
N GLY A 37 -18.44 -7.28 0.14
CA GLY A 37 -17.45 -8.32 0.39
C GLY A 37 -16.43 -7.90 1.45
N ARG A 38 -15.97 -6.65 1.40
CA ARG A 38 -15.06 -6.09 2.41
C ARG A 38 -15.69 -6.06 3.79
N HIS A 39 -16.92 -5.54 3.87
CA HIS A 39 -17.68 -5.51 5.12
C HIS A 39 -17.83 -6.90 5.72
N ASN A 40 -18.23 -7.89 4.91
CA ASN A 40 -18.36 -9.27 5.39
C ASN A 40 -17.03 -9.80 5.94
N THR A 41 -15.94 -9.60 5.20
CA THR A 41 -14.59 -9.99 5.63
C THR A 41 -14.20 -9.34 6.96
N TRP A 42 -14.50 -8.04 7.14
CA TRP A 42 -14.19 -7.33 8.37
C TRP A 42 -14.96 -7.84 9.59
N MET A 43 -16.17 -8.35 9.37
CA MET A 43 -17.06 -8.83 10.44
C MET A 43 -16.88 -10.31 10.76
N SER A 44 -16.55 -11.15 9.76
CA SER A 44 -16.45 -12.61 9.94
C SER A 44 -15.03 -13.09 10.22
N GLU A 45 -14.00 -12.34 9.85
CA GLU A 45 -12.61 -12.77 9.94
C GLU A 45 -11.79 -12.00 10.97
N THR A 46 -10.72 -12.66 11.43
CA THR A 46 -9.64 -12.03 12.21
C THR A 46 -8.57 -11.49 11.27
N CYS A 47 -7.68 -10.64 11.80
CA CYS A 47 -6.56 -10.11 11.02
C CYS A 47 -5.72 -11.26 10.44
N ALA A 48 -5.44 -11.18 9.14
CA ALA A 48 -4.55 -12.11 8.46
C ALA A 48 -3.11 -11.89 8.96
N LEU A 49 -2.61 -12.82 9.75
CA LEU A 49 -1.25 -12.84 10.27
C LEU A 49 -0.59 -14.18 9.91
N PRO A 50 0.75 -14.29 9.93
CA PRO A 50 1.45 -15.56 9.67
C PRO A 50 1.03 -16.71 10.60
N SER A 51 0.49 -16.39 11.77
CA SER A 51 -0.12 -17.33 12.71
C SER A 51 -1.59 -16.97 12.98
N LYS A 52 -2.40 -17.97 13.36
CA LYS A 52 -3.83 -17.79 13.61
C LYS A 52 -4.06 -16.71 14.68
N SER A 53 -4.73 -15.64 14.29
CA SER A 53 -5.01 -14.49 15.15
C SER A 53 -6.37 -14.60 15.83
N ARG A 54 -6.51 -13.95 16.99
CA ARG A 54 -7.82 -13.64 17.62
C ARG A 54 -8.14 -12.14 17.56
N ILE A 55 -7.34 -11.38 16.82
CA ILE A 55 -7.52 -9.93 16.67
C ILE A 55 -8.60 -9.71 15.63
N ALA A 56 -9.72 -9.11 16.03
CA ALA A 56 -10.77 -8.70 15.10
C ALA A 56 -10.24 -7.66 14.11
N ARG A 57 -10.66 -7.73 12.85
CA ARG A 57 -10.25 -6.77 11.81
C ARG A 57 -10.74 -5.35 12.07
N LEU A 58 -11.90 -5.20 12.72
CA LEU A 58 -12.42 -3.92 13.16
C LEU A 58 -11.97 -3.65 14.60
N ARG A 59 -11.06 -2.68 14.76
CA ARG A 59 -10.54 -2.26 16.07
C ARG A 59 -11.69 -1.66 16.88
N ARG A 60 -12.10 -2.38 17.94
CA ARG A 60 -13.18 -2.06 18.90
C ARG A 60 -13.95 -0.80 18.50
N LEU A 61 -14.88 -0.98 17.57
CA LEU A 61 -15.95 -0.02 17.33
C LEU A 61 -16.57 0.25 18.70
N GLY A 62 -16.45 1.46 19.24
CA GLY A 62 -16.96 1.85 20.55
C GLY A 62 -18.48 1.79 20.66
N GLY A 63 -19.11 0.66 20.31
CA GLY A 63 -20.55 0.46 20.20
C GLY A 63 -21.08 0.22 18.78
N LEU A 64 -20.28 0.31 17.70
CA LEU A 64 -20.82 0.15 16.33
C LEU A 64 -20.99 -1.33 16.01
N ARG A 65 -22.18 -1.86 16.30
CA ARG A 65 -22.55 -3.25 15.99
C ARG A 65 -23.43 -3.36 14.75
N ARG A 66 -24.07 -2.26 14.34
CA ARG A 66 -25.02 -2.25 13.22
C ARG A 66 -24.27 -1.97 11.92
N LYS A 67 -24.64 -2.68 10.86
CA LYS A 67 -24.08 -2.47 9.51
C LYS A 67 -24.24 -1.02 9.04
N ALA A 68 -25.43 -0.44 9.21
CA ALA A 68 -25.73 0.95 8.85
C ALA A 68 -24.81 1.96 9.57
N ASP A 69 -24.42 1.65 10.81
CA ASP A 69 -23.48 2.48 11.57
C ASP A 69 -22.09 2.47 10.92
N ILE A 70 -21.61 1.33 10.42
CA ILE A 70 -20.31 1.20 9.75
C ILE A 70 -20.37 1.90 8.38
N GLU A 71 -21.43 1.66 7.61
CA GLU A 71 -21.67 2.26 6.30
C GLU A 71 -21.64 3.78 6.36
N ALA A 72 -22.37 4.39 7.30
CA ALA A 72 -22.41 5.84 7.45
C ALA A 72 -21.03 6.44 7.77
N ARG A 73 -20.23 5.82 8.65
CA ARG A 73 -18.87 6.32 8.92
C ARG A 73 -17.93 6.12 7.74
N PHE A 74 -18.07 5.00 7.03
CA PHE A 74 -17.23 4.69 5.87
C PHE A 74 -17.42 5.74 4.77
N ASP A 75 -18.67 6.04 4.42
CA ASP A 75 -18.96 7.08 3.42
C ASP A 75 -18.57 8.47 3.90
N ALA A 76 -18.80 8.79 5.18
CA ALA A 76 -18.37 10.07 5.74
C ALA A 76 -16.87 10.28 5.61
N ALA A 77 -16.05 9.25 5.92
CA ALA A 77 -14.61 9.31 5.76
C ALA A 77 -14.19 9.43 4.28
N ALA A 78 -14.89 8.76 3.36
CA ALA A 78 -14.57 8.79 1.93
C ALA A 78 -14.83 10.15 1.27
N ILE A 79 -15.74 10.97 1.81
CA ILE A 79 -16.07 12.31 1.28
C ILE A 79 -15.47 13.46 2.09
N ASP A 80 -14.84 13.17 3.23
CA ASP A 80 -14.27 14.21 4.10
C ASP A 80 -13.14 14.94 3.36
N PRO A 81 -13.24 16.28 3.16
CA PRO A 81 -12.19 17.05 2.49
C PRO A 81 -10.86 17.08 3.26
N HIS A 82 -10.88 16.71 4.55
CA HIS A 82 -9.68 16.60 5.39
C HIS A 82 -9.11 15.17 5.43
N ALA A 83 -9.72 14.21 4.72
CA ALA A 83 -9.20 12.85 4.66
C ALA A 83 -7.84 12.80 3.95
N VAL A 84 -6.85 12.25 4.64
CA VAL A 84 -5.53 11.98 4.08
C VAL A 84 -5.53 10.59 3.46
N HIS A 85 -5.18 10.52 2.18
CA HIS A 85 -5.06 9.26 1.44
C HIS A 85 -3.57 8.94 1.31
N GLU A 86 -3.15 7.81 1.89
CA GLU A 86 -1.76 7.34 1.80
C GLU A 86 -1.74 5.94 1.18
N VAL A 87 -0.76 5.71 0.30
CA VAL A 87 -0.56 4.40 -0.34
C VAL A 87 0.86 3.97 -0.01
N ALA A 88 0.98 2.83 0.67
CA ALA A 88 2.25 2.29 1.12
C ALA A 88 2.60 1.02 0.36
N ILE A 89 3.83 0.96 -0.14
CA ILE A 89 4.45 -0.28 -0.59
C ILE A 89 5.58 -0.66 0.36
N VAL A 90 5.73 -1.96 0.60
CA VAL A 90 6.82 -2.52 1.41
C VAL A 90 7.72 -3.33 0.49
N VAL A 91 8.99 -2.94 0.42
CA VAL A 91 10.01 -3.51 -0.45
C VAL A 91 11.16 -4.04 0.41
N PRO A 92 10.99 -5.23 1.00
CA PRO A 92 11.95 -5.76 1.99
C PRO A 92 13.28 -6.21 1.36
N ASN A 93 13.30 -6.44 0.05
CA ASN A 93 14.49 -6.90 -0.67
C ASN A 93 15.49 -5.76 -0.99
N TYR A 94 15.08 -4.50 -0.75
CA TYR A 94 15.88 -3.31 -1.03
C TYR A 94 16.32 -2.67 0.29
N SER A 95 17.62 -2.45 0.47
CA SER A 95 18.13 -1.63 1.58
C SER A 95 18.18 -0.16 1.15
N LYS A 96 17.65 0.71 2.02
CA LYS A 96 17.67 2.15 1.79
C LYS A 96 19.08 2.67 1.52
N THR A 97 20.08 2.22 2.29
CA THR A 97 21.48 2.66 2.15
C THR A 97 22.08 2.24 0.80
N GLN A 98 21.78 1.03 0.34
CA GLN A 98 22.22 0.54 -0.97
C GLN A 98 21.58 1.34 -2.11
N VAL A 99 20.28 1.64 -1.99
CA VAL A 99 19.57 2.46 -2.98
C VAL A 99 20.16 3.87 -3.03
N GLU A 100 20.37 4.53 -1.89
CA GLU A 100 20.95 5.87 -1.83
C GLU A 100 22.36 5.91 -2.46
N SER A 101 23.20 4.93 -2.16
CA SER A 101 24.55 4.80 -2.73
C SER A 101 24.53 4.63 -4.25
N GLU A 102 23.63 3.79 -4.77
CA GLU A 102 23.53 3.56 -6.21
C GLU A 102 22.89 4.72 -6.97
N LEU A 103 21.89 5.40 -6.37
CA LEU A 103 21.30 6.61 -6.95
C LEU A 103 22.35 7.73 -7.09
N ALA A 104 23.28 7.85 -6.13
CA ALA A 104 24.38 8.81 -6.23
C ALA A 104 25.32 8.53 -7.44
N LYS A 105 25.44 7.26 -7.85
CA LYS A 105 26.26 6.86 -9.02
C LYS A 105 25.59 7.18 -10.36
N ILE A 106 24.28 7.43 -10.39
CA ILE A 106 23.55 7.73 -11.64
C ILE A 106 24.14 8.96 -12.31
N GLY A 107 24.46 10.01 -11.54
CA GLY A 107 25.07 11.24 -12.07
C GLY A 107 26.43 11.03 -12.72
N ALA A 108 27.16 9.97 -12.32
CA ALA A 108 28.45 9.59 -12.89
C ALA A 108 28.33 8.58 -14.06
N GLY A 109 27.14 8.01 -14.29
CA GLY A 109 26.91 6.98 -15.30
C GLY A 109 27.30 5.56 -14.88
N ASP A 110 27.66 5.34 -13.60
CA ASP A 110 28.20 4.07 -13.09
C ASP A 110 27.18 3.23 -12.30
N ALA A 111 25.91 3.66 -12.28
CA ALA A 111 24.86 2.97 -11.53
C ALA A 111 24.49 1.62 -12.17
N GLN A 112 24.16 0.64 -11.33
CA GLN A 112 23.71 -0.67 -11.79
C GLN A 112 22.38 -0.58 -12.57
N PRO A 113 22.21 -1.31 -13.69
CA PRO A 113 20.97 -1.30 -14.46
C PRO A 113 19.71 -1.66 -13.65
N SER A 114 19.84 -2.56 -12.67
CA SER A 114 18.74 -2.96 -11.77
C SER A 114 18.22 -1.80 -10.92
N VAL A 115 19.11 -0.89 -10.50
CA VAL A 115 18.76 0.31 -9.73
C VAL A 115 18.01 1.30 -10.59
N LEU A 116 18.41 1.44 -11.86
CA LEU A 116 17.70 2.28 -12.82
C LEU A 116 16.27 1.78 -13.03
N GLN A 117 16.08 0.46 -13.21
CA GLN A 117 14.74 -0.15 -13.32
C GLN A 117 13.88 0.09 -12.08
N MET A 118 14.44 -0.11 -10.88
CA MET A 118 13.76 0.21 -9.63
C MET A 118 13.37 1.69 -9.56
N PHE A 119 14.28 2.60 -9.93
CA PHE A 119 14.00 4.03 -9.95
C PHE A 119 12.80 4.35 -10.85
N TRP A 120 12.72 3.76 -12.03
CA TRP A 120 11.58 3.93 -12.94
C TRP A 120 10.28 3.41 -12.32
N LEU A 121 10.30 2.22 -11.71
CA LEU A 121 9.12 1.62 -11.08
C LEU A 121 8.62 2.47 -9.90
N LEU A 122 9.52 2.92 -9.02
CA LEU A 122 9.18 3.78 -7.89
C LEU A 122 8.69 5.15 -8.36
N SER A 123 9.31 5.71 -9.39
CA SER A 123 8.88 6.98 -9.99
C SER A 123 7.46 6.85 -10.55
N GLY A 124 7.16 5.80 -11.31
CA GLY A 124 5.83 5.54 -11.84
C GLY A 124 4.78 5.38 -10.73
N PHE A 125 5.11 4.64 -9.68
CA PHE A 125 4.26 4.51 -8.49
C PHE A 125 3.97 5.86 -7.83
N MET A 126 5.00 6.68 -7.60
CA MET A 126 4.85 7.99 -6.96
C MET A 126 3.99 8.93 -7.80
N HIS A 127 4.22 8.98 -9.12
CA HIS A 127 3.41 9.81 -10.02
C HIS A 127 1.94 9.36 -10.01
N ALA A 128 1.68 8.06 -10.12
CA ALA A 128 0.31 7.54 -10.08
C ALA A 128 -0.41 7.89 -8.76
N CYS A 129 0.29 7.86 -7.62
CA CYS A 129 -0.26 8.31 -6.34
C CYS A 129 -0.61 9.80 -6.37
N LEU A 130 0.32 10.65 -6.84
CA LEU A 130 0.13 12.10 -6.90
C LEU A 130 -1.04 12.48 -7.81
N GLU A 131 -1.21 11.80 -8.95
CA GLU A 131 -2.33 12.03 -9.89
C GLU A 131 -3.70 11.85 -9.24
N VAL A 132 -3.84 10.90 -8.31
CA VAL A 132 -5.10 10.65 -7.58
C VAL A 132 -5.21 11.46 -6.28
N GLY A 133 -4.21 12.28 -5.96
CA GLY A 133 -4.14 13.06 -4.73
C GLY A 133 -3.83 12.21 -3.49
N ALA A 134 -3.11 11.11 -3.67
CA ALA A 134 -2.61 10.25 -2.58
C ALA A 134 -1.12 10.49 -2.33
N LYS A 135 -0.71 10.37 -1.07
CA LYS A 135 0.69 10.46 -0.67
C LYS A 135 1.35 9.08 -0.81
N PRO A 136 2.40 8.94 -1.62
CA PRO A 136 3.14 7.69 -1.72
C PRO A 136 4.05 7.49 -0.50
N LEU A 137 4.10 6.26 0.00
CA LEU A 137 5.02 5.82 1.04
C LEU A 137 5.76 4.57 0.57
N VAL A 138 7.09 4.56 0.71
CA VAL A 138 7.93 3.43 0.33
C VAL A 138 8.73 2.99 1.56
N PHE A 139 8.46 1.79 2.04
CA PHE A 139 9.15 1.19 3.18
C PHE A 139 10.19 0.18 2.70
N MET A 140 11.45 0.47 2.96
CA MET A 140 12.60 -0.37 2.61
C MET A 140 13.23 -0.99 3.86
N HIS A 141 14.07 -2.01 3.67
CA HIS A 141 14.96 -2.46 4.73
C HIS A 141 15.93 -1.33 5.10
N ALA A 142 16.32 -1.26 6.38
CA ALA A 142 17.28 -0.26 6.86
C ALA A 142 18.65 -0.41 6.17
#